data_AF-A0A645FWG4-F1
#
_entry.id   AF-A0A645FWG4-F1
#
_cell.length_a   1.000
_cell.length_b   1.000
_cell.length_c   1.000
_cell.angle_alpha   90.00
_cell.angle_beta   90.00
_cell.angle_gamma   90.00
#
_symmetry.space_group_name_H-M   'P 1'
#
loop_
_entity.id
_entity.type
_entity.pdbx_description
1 polymer ?
#
loop_
_entity_poly.entity_id
_entity_poly.type
_entity_poly.pdbx_seq_one_letter_code
_entity_poly.pdbx_strand_id
1 'polypeptide(L)'
;MTGHASGMITLNVVEADDDERTKRRQALHEPYRTLIGHLRHESGHFYWDQLIANSEYLERFRALFGYENQDYAQALQRHYGKNPLDNSWRGQFISAYATSHPWEDWAETWAHYLHMVDLLETAASYGTCITVPDIPGAGQQLIQNPLGPVPPDFSVMQSQWVPLTLLHNSLNRSLGHGDAYPFAISGPAWDKLRFVHETISSYRSRATSQGR
;
A
#
# COMPACT_ATOMS: atom_id res chain seq x y z
N MET A 1 14.70 10.57 -13.24
CA MET A 1 14.93 10.98 -11.84
C MET A 1 13.61 11.48 -11.28
N THR A 2 12.85 10.62 -10.62
CA THR A 2 11.84 11.04 -9.64
C THR A 2 12.65 11.34 -8.37
N GLY A 3 12.57 12.59 -7.92
CA GLY A 3 13.55 13.17 -7.01
C GLY A 3 12.95 13.48 -5.65
N HIS A 4 13.31 12.68 -4.65
CA HIS A 4 13.26 13.08 -3.24
C HIS A 4 14.60 13.74 -2.87
N ALA A 5 14.83 14.95 -3.36
CA ALA A 5 15.91 15.79 -2.85
C ALA A 5 15.35 16.61 -1.69
N SER A 6 15.70 16.23 -0.45
CA SER A 6 15.51 17.06 0.75
C SER A 6 14.05 17.44 1.08
N GLY A 7 13.11 16.48 1.00
CA GLY A 7 11.72 16.68 1.44
C GLY A 7 10.78 17.34 0.43
N MET A 8 11.22 17.53 -0.82
CA MET A 8 10.36 17.99 -1.91
C MET A 8 9.71 16.79 -2.61
N ILE A 9 8.40 16.61 -2.45
CA ILE A 9 7.61 15.64 -3.21
C ILE A 9 7.46 16.18 -4.64
N THR A 10 8.26 15.66 -5.56
CA THR A 10 8.22 16.07 -6.97
C THR A 10 7.29 15.15 -7.74
N LEU A 11 6.08 15.63 -8.05
CA LEU A 11 5.13 14.91 -8.89
C LEU A 11 5.36 15.26 -10.36
N ASN A 12 5.63 14.27 -11.21
CA ASN A 12 5.77 14.51 -12.63
C ASN A 12 4.39 14.65 -13.30
N VAL A 13 4.04 15.86 -13.75
CA VAL A 13 2.73 16.18 -14.36
C VAL A 13 2.46 15.40 -15.66
N VAL A 14 3.48 14.84 -16.31
CA VAL A 14 3.31 13.95 -17.47
C VAL A 14 2.66 12.60 -17.08
N GLU A 15 2.64 12.26 -15.79
CA GLU A 15 1.91 11.09 -15.25
C GLU A 15 0.42 11.37 -14.96
N ALA A 16 -0.04 12.60 -15.22
CA ALA A 16 -1.41 13.06 -15.01
C ALA A 16 -2.24 13.19 -16.30
N ASP A 17 -1.67 12.87 -17.47
CA ASP A 17 -2.33 12.96 -18.78
C ASP A 17 -3.04 11.63 -19.15
N ASP A 18 -4.35 11.70 -19.38
CA ASP A 18 -5.24 10.52 -19.48
C ASP A 18 -4.99 9.68 -20.76
N ASP A 19 -4.44 10.28 -21.82
CA ASP A 19 -4.19 9.61 -23.11
C ASP A 19 -2.94 8.70 -23.09
N GLU A 20 -1.89 9.06 -22.34
CA GLU A 20 -0.69 8.23 -22.17
C GLU A 20 -0.90 7.10 -21.12
N ARG A 21 -1.82 7.32 -20.18
CA ARG A 21 -2.26 6.33 -19.17
C ARG A 21 -2.86 5.09 -19.82
N THR A 22 -3.65 5.28 -20.87
CA THR A 22 -4.34 4.20 -21.58
C THR A 22 -3.38 3.34 -22.41
N LYS A 23 -2.36 3.95 -23.03
CA LYS A 23 -1.31 3.24 -23.77
C LYS A 23 -0.38 2.42 -22.85
N ARG A 24 0.02 2.97 -21.70
CA ARG A 24 0.83 2.21 -20.71
C ARG A 24 0.05 1.07 -20.08
N ARG A 25 -1.24 1.25 -19.83
CA ARG A 25 -2.13 0.20 -19.33
C ARG A 25 -2.17 -1.02 -20.27
N GLN A 26 -2.19 -0.80 -21.58
CA GLN A 26 -2.18 -1.86 -22.59
C GLN A 26 -0.78 -2.47 -22.79
N ALA A 27 0.29 -1.68 -22.67
CA ALA A 27 1.65 -2.13 -22.93
C ALA A 27 2.31 -2.85 -21.73
N LEU A 28 2.00 -2.45 -20.50
CA LEU A 28 2.73 -2.88 -19.30
C LEU A 28 1.95 -3.80 -18.36
N HIS A 29 0.66 -4.05 -18.62
CA HIS A 29 -0.21 -4.85 -17.73
C HIS A 29 -0.19 -4.39 -16.25
N GLU A 30 0.24 -3.16 -15.98
CA GLU A 30 0.28 -2.59 -14.64
C GLU A 30 -1.08 -1.99 -14.30
N PRO A 31 -1.83 -2.57 -13.35
CA PRO A 31 -3.11 -2.03 -12.95
C PRO A 31 -2.84 -0.82 -12.05
N TYR A 32 -3.39 0.34 -12.42
CA TYR A 32 -3.59 1.52 -11.57
C TYR A 32 -2.33 2.28 -11.08
N ARG A 33 -1.81 3.19 -11.93
CA ARG A 33 -1.06 4.37 -11.45
C ARG A 33 -1.94 5.63 -11.51
N THR A 34 -2.57 5.95 -10.39
CA THR A 34 -3.36 7.18 -10.18
C THR A 34 -2.50 8.27 -9.55
N LEU A 35 -2.89 9.54 -9.69
CA LEU A 35 -2.20 10.67 -9.06
C LEU A 35 -2.08 10.49 -7.55
N ILE A 36 -3.16 10.04 -6.91
CA ILE A 36 -3.20 9.75 -5.47
C ILE A 36 -2.28 8.58 -5.11
N GLY A 37 -2.15 7.57 -5.99
CA GLY A 37 -1.19 6.48 -5.83
C GLY A 37 0.26 6.99 -5.80
N HIS A 38 0.63 7.88 -6.72
CA HIS A 38 1.99 8.44 -6.76
C HIS A 38 2.26 9.31 -5.54
N LEU A 39 1.32 10.18 -5.17
CA LEU A 39 1.47 11.02 -3.99
C LEU A 39 1.72 10.16 -2.74
N ARG A 40 0.95 9.08 -2.58
CA ARG A 40 1.13 8.14 -1.47
C ARG A 40 2.51 7.47 -1.50
N HIS A 41 2.97 7.03 -2.67
CA HIS A 41 4.30 6.45 -2.84
C HIS A 41 5.41 7.43 -2.43
N GLU A 42 5.40 8.65 -2.99
CA GLU A 42 6.40 9.67 -2.68
C GLU A 42 6.35 10.11 -1.20
N SER A 43 5.15 10.15 -0.60
CA SER A 43 5.03 10.38 0.85
C SER A 43 5.68 9.26 1.66
N GLY A 44 5.69 8.03 1.14
CA GLY A 44 6.34 6.88 1.76
C GLY A 44 7.84 7.09 1.88
N HIS A 45 8.51 7.61 0.84
CA HIS A 45 9.93 7.98 0.92
C HIS A 45 10.18 9.05 1.97
N PHE A 46 9.37 10.12 1.97
CA PHE A 46 9.48 11.17 2.98
C PHE A 46 9.37 10.62 4.41
N TYR A 47 8.36 9.77 4.67
CA TYR A 47 8.15 9.19 5.99
C TYR A 47 9.17 8.11 6.35
N TRP A 48 9.86 7.52 5.38
CA TRP A 48 11.00 6.65 5.67
C TRP A 48 12.11 7.43 6.40
N ASP A 49 12.47 8.60 5.87
CA ASP A 49 13.49 9.46 6.49
C ASP A 49 13.08 9.92 7.89
N GLN A 50 11.80 10.24 8.09
CA GLN A 50 11.29 10.74 9.37
C GLN A 50 11.09 9.65 10.42
N LEU A 51 10.66 8.46 10.02
CA LEU A 51 10.21 7.41 10.95
C LEU A 51 11.23 6.27 11.10
N ILE A 52 12.08 6.02 10.10
CA ILE A 52 12.92 4.82 10.02
C ILE A 52 14.42 5.15 10.07
N ALA A 53 14.91 6.04 9.22
CA ALA A 53 16.34 6.20 8.92
C ALA A 53 17.25 6.33 10.16
N ASN A 54 16.80 7.03 11.19
CA ASN A 54 17.54 7.30 12.42
C ASN A 54 16.77 6.87 13.67
N SER A 55 16.03 5.77 13.60
CA SER A 55 15.18 5.29 14.71
C SER A 55 15.46 3.83 15.09
N GLU A 56 14.87 3.40 16.21
CA GLU A 56 14.89 2.00 16.67
C GLU A 56 14.21 1.04 15.68
N TYR A 57 13.44 1.54 14.71
CA TYR A 57 12.73 0.73 13.73
C TYR A 57 13.61 0.26 12.56
N LEU A 58 14.82 0.80 12.39
CA LEU A 58 15.69 0.49 11.25
C LEU A 58 16.04 -1.01 11.14
N GLU A 59 16.35 -1.68 12.26
CA GLU A 59 16.67 -3.12 12.23
C GLU A 59 15.45 -3.97 11.88
N ARG A 60 14.26 -3.59 12.37
CA ARG A 60 13.01 -4.27 12.02
C ARG A 60 12.62 -4.02 10.56
N PHE A 61 12.88 -2.81 10.04
CA PHE A 61 12.76 -2.52 8.62
C PHE A 61 13.67 -3.45 7.81
N ARG A 62 14.96 -3.56 8.16
CA ARG A 62 15.91 -4.43 7.44
C ARG A 62 15.50 -5.90 7.45
N ALA A 63 14.93 -6.38 8.55
CA ALA A 63 14.41 -7.75 8.65
C ALA A 63 13.24 -8.03 7.69
N LEU A 64 12.42 -7.02 7.36
CA LEU A 64 11.22 -7.17 6.52
C LEU A 64 11.46 -6.79 5.05
N PHE A 65 12.21 -5.72 4.80
CA PHE A 65 12.40 -5.11 3.48
C PHE A 65 13.79 -5.37 2.89
N GLY A 66 14.76 -5.77 3.72
CA GLY A 66 16.17 -5.89 3.33
C GLY A 66 16.96 -4.60 3.57
N TYR A 67 18.23 -4.62 3.16
CA TYR A 67 19.17 -3.54 3.44
C TYR A 67 19.04 -2.38 2.46
N GLU A 68 18.73 -1.20 2.99
CA GLU A 68 18.54 0.06 2.26
C GLU A 68 19.82 0.65 1.66
N ASN A 69 21.00 0.19 2.09
CA ASN A 69 22.30 0.66 1.62
C ASN A 69 22.74 0.04 0.28
N GLN A 70 21.87 -0.73 -0.36
CA GLN A 70 22.12 -1.26 -1.70
C GLN A 70 22.28 -0.11 -2.69
N ASP A 71 23.16 -0.29 -3.69
CA ASP A 71 23.30 0.71 -4.75
C ASP A 71 21.98 0.81 -5.52
N TYR A 72 21.31 1.94 -5.33
CA TYR A 72 19.98 2.20 -5.87
C TYR A 72 19.95 2.14 -7.39
N ALA A 73 20.93 2.75 -8.07
CA ALA A 73 20.98 2.79 -9.53
C ALA A 73 21.19 1.38 -10.12
N GLN A 74 22.09 0.59 -9.52
CA GLN A 74 22.31 -0.80 -9.92
C GLN A 74 21.10 -1.68 -9.61
N ALA A 75 20.40 -1.44 -8.50
CA ALA A 75 19.19 -2.19 -8.14
C ALA A 75 18.06 -1.95 -9.16
N LEU A 76 17.83 -0.69 -9.56
CA LEU A 76 16.88 -0.36 -10.63
C LEU A 76 17.28 -0.96 -11.97
N GLN A 77 18.57 -0.88 -12.35
CA GLN A 77 19.04 -1.48 -13.60
C GLN A 77 18.78 -2.99 -13.62
N ARG A 78 19.05 -3.69 -12.51
CA ARG A 78 18.73 -5.12 -12.38
C ARG A 78 17.25 -5.38 -12.50
N HIS A 79 16.40 -4.57 -11.86
CA HIS A 79 14.94 -4.73 -11.92
C HIS A 79 14.42 -4.59 -13.37
N TYR A 80 14.79 -3.53 -14.09
CA TYR A 80 14.37 -3.33 -15.47
C TYR A 80 14.99 -4.31 -16.47
N GLY A 81 16.08 -4.97 -16.09
CA GLY A 81 16.67 -6.07 -16.84
C GLY A 81 15.98 -7.43 -16.66
N LYS A 82 15.02 -7.56 -15.72
CA LYS A 82 14.28 -8.81 -15.49
C LYS A 82 13.20 -9.03 -16.55
N ASN A 83 12.73 -10.28 -16.65
CA ASN A 83 11.56 -10.60 -17.45
C ASN A 83 10.32 -9.89 -16.86
N PRO A 84 9.63 -9.00 -17.60
CA PRO A 84 8.44 -8.30 -17.12
C PRO A 84 7.26 -9.24 -16.84
N LEU A 85 7.30 -10.48 -17.35
CA LEU A 85 6.29 -11.51 -17.09
C LEU A 85 6.58 -12.34 -15.83
N ASP A 86 7.69 -12.06 -15.13
CA ASP A 86 7.99 -12.73 -13.87
C ASP A 86 6.98 -12.34 -12.79
N ASN A 87 6.27 -13.34 -12.30
CA ASN A 87 5.18 -13.22 -11.35
C ASN A 87 5.55 -13.73 -9.95
N SER A 88 6.81 -14.13 -9.73
CA SER A 88 7.33 -14.64 -8.45
C SER A 88 7.18 -13.66 -7.28
N TRP A 89 7.15 -12.36 -7.58
CA TRP A 89 6.98 -11.30 -6.59
C TRP A 89 5.68 -11.41 -5.79
N ARG A 90 4.60 -11.99 -6.36
CA ARG A 90 3.28 -12.11 -5.70
C ARG A 90 3.33 -12.85 -4.38
N GLY A 91 4.33 -13.72 -4.17
CA GLY A 91 4.50 -14.45 -2.92
C GLY A 91 5.07 -13.64 -1.76
N GLN A 92 5.64 -12.45 -2.00
CA GLN A 92 6.44 -11.73 -1.00
C GLN A 92 6.28 -10.19 -1.00
N PHE A 93 5.86 -9.61 -2.13
CA PHE A 93 5.83 -8.17 -2.35
C PHE A 93 4.43 -7.70 -2.74
N ILE A 94 4.14 -6.42 -2.47
CA ILE A 94 2.85 -5.82 -2.78
C ILE A 94 2.71 -5.50 -4.28
N SER A 95 3.83 -5.27 -4.97
CA SER A 95 3.90 -5.00 -6.41
C SER A 95 5.18 -5.59 -7.00
N ALA A 96 5.24 -5.67 -8.34
CA ALA A 96 6.48 -6.06 -9.02
C ALA A 96 7.60 -5.03 -8.76
N TYR A 97 7.25 -3.74 -8.77
CA TYR A 97 8.20 -2.64 -8.58
C TYR A 97 8.79 -2.61 -7.17
N ALA A 98 8.06 -3.04 -6.15
CA ALA A 98 8.58 -3.27 -4.79
C ALA A 98 9.80 -4.21 -4.75
N THR A 99 10.00 -5.08 -5.76
CA THR A 99 11.20 -5.93 -5.83
C THR A 99 12.47 -5.18 -6.24
N SER A 100 12.37 -3.91 -6.62
CA SER A 100 13.47 -3.16 -7.21
C SER A 100 14.50 -2.71 -6.18
N HIS A 101 14.05 -2.27 -5.00
CA HIS A 101 14.91 -1.79 -3.93
C HIS A 101 14.14 -1.76 -2.59
N PRO A 102 14.78 -1.95 -1.42
CA PRO A 102 14.08 -1.90 -0.12
C PRO A 102 13.34 -0.58 0.16
N TRP A 103 13.87 0.56 -0.31
CA TRP A 103 13.14 1.84 -0.24
C TRP A 103 11.85 1.85 -1.07
N GLU A 104 11.86 1.19 -2.23
CA GLU A 104 10.71 1.10 -3.12
C GLU A 104 9.67 0.13 -2.56
N ASP A 105 10.11 -0.99 -1.97
CA ASP A 105 9.23 -1.92 -1.25
C ASP A 105 8.51 -1.23 -0.09
N TRP A 106 9.22 -0.38 0.65
CA TRP A 106 8.60 0.44 1.69
C TRP A 106 7.63 1.47 1.14
N ALA A 107 8.00 2.23 0.10
CA ALA A 107 7.13 3.25 -0.48
C ALA A 107 5.84 2.65 -1.07
N GLU A 108 5.95 1.51 -1.76
CA GLU A 108 4.80 0.76 -2.29
C GLU A 108 3.93 0.18 -1.17
N THR A 109 4.55 -0.39 -0.13
CA THR A 109 3.81 -0.90 1.05
C THR A 109 3.10 0.22 1.80
N TRP A 110 3.78 1.35 2.02
CA TRP A 110 3.22 2.55 2.63
C TRP A 110 2.02 3.06 1.83
N ALA A 111 2.18 3.18 0.50
CA ALA A 111 1.10 3.63 -0.36
C ALA A 111 -0.11 2.71 -0.31
N HIS A 112 0.13 1.40 -0.28
CA HIS A 112 -0.92 0.42 -0.14
C HIS A 112 -1.58 0.45 1.24
N TYR A 113 -0.82 0.71 2.31
CA TYR A 113 -1.38 0.91 3.64
C TYR A 113 -2.34 2.10 3.68
N LEU A 114 -1.96 3.24 3.09
CA LEU A 114 -2.83 4.41 2.98
C LEU A 114 -4.08 4.14 2.12
N HIS A 115 -3.93 3.37 1.03
CA HIS A 115 -5.06 2.89 0.25
C HIS A 115 -6.04 2.07 1.09
N MET A 116 -5.52 1.18 1.94
CA MET A 116 -6.34 0.37 2.84
C MET A 116 -7.09 1.23 3.87
N VAL A 117 -6.38 2.16 4.51
CA VAL A 117 -6.98 3.08 5.50
C VAL A 117 -8.12 3.88 4.86
N ASP A 118 -7.89 4.48 3.69
CA ASP A 118 -8.90 5.36 3.06
C ASP A 118 -10.12 4.58 2.60
N LEU A 119 -9.96 3.37 2.06
CA LEU A 119 -11.10 2.56 1.62
C LEU A 119 -11.90 2.03 2.83
N LEU A 120 -11.24 1.62 3.92
CA LEU A 120 -11.91 1.23 5.17
C LEU A 120 -12.64 2.42 5.81
N GLU A 121 -12.02 3.59 5.85
CA GLU A 121 -12.63 4.82 6.37
C GLU A 121 -13.85 5.23 5.56
N THR A 122 -13.74 5.22 4.23
CA THR A 122 -14.85 5.49 3.33
C THR A 122 -15.99 4.50 3.59
N ALA A 123 -15.71 3.19 3.61
CA ALA A 123 -16.74 2.17 3.84
C ALA A 123 -17.42 2.34 5.22
N ALA A 124 -16.66 2.63 6.26
CA ALA A 124 -17.19 2.90 7.60
C ALA A 124 -18.09 4.16 7.61
N SER A 125 -17.74 5.21 6.88
CA SER A 125 -18.52 6.46 6.79
C SER A 125 -19.94 6.24 6.23
N TYR A 126 -20.09 5.25 5.35
CA TYR A 126 -21.38 4.84 4.77
C TYR A 126 -22.10 3.75 5.59
N GLY A 127 -21.58 3.37 6.76
CA GLY A 127 -22.17 2.30 7.57
C GLY A 127 -22.12 0.93 6.87
N THR A 128 -21.10 0.69 6.06
CA THR A 128 -21.01 -0.52 5.22
C THR A 128 -20.97 -1.76 6.10
N CYS A 129 -21.84 -2.71 5.79
CA CYS A 129 -21.99 -3.95 6.52
C CYS A 129 -21.96 -5.11 5.53
N ILE A 130 -21.03 -6.05 5.70
CA ILE A 130 -20.73 -7.06 4.69
C ILE A 130 -20.99 -8.45 5.27
N THR A 131 -21.64 -9.29 4.48
CA THR A 131 -21.67 -10.75 4.66
C THR A 131 -21.04 -11.35 3.42
N VAL A 132 -19.97 -12.13 3.59
CA VAL A 132 -19.32 -12.78 2.44
C VAL A 132 -20.21 -13.94 1.99
N PRO A 133 -20.67 -13.95 0.72
CA PRO A 133 -21.40 -15.09 0.19
C PRO A 133 -20.57 -16.37 0.32
N ASP A 134 -21.23 -17.50 0.57
CA ASP A 134 -20.62 -18.84 0.53
C ASP A 134 -19.52 -19.14 1.57
N ILE A 135 -19.39 -18.32 2.62
CA ILE A 135 -18.60 -18.65 3.82
C ILE A 135 -19.57 -18.91 5.00
N PRO A 136 -19.98 -20.17 5.25
CA PRO A 136 -20.91 -20.48 6.32
C PRO A 136 -20.37 -20.03 7.68
N GLY A 137 -21.20 -19.32 8.45
CA GLY A 137 -20.84 -18.83 9.79
C GLY A 137 -20.03 -17.53 9.80
N ALA A 138 -19.67 -16.96 8.64
CA ALA A 138 -19.21 -15.57 8.56
C ALA A 138 -20.40 -14.67 8.88
N GLY A 139 -20.56 -14.32 10.16
CA GLY A 139 -21.56 -13.37 10.61
C GLY A 139 -21.39 -12.02 9.90
N GLN A 140 -22.43 -11.20 9.97
CA GLN A 140 -22.41 -9.87 9.41
C GLN A 140 -21.29 -9.03 10.06
N GLN A 141 -20.45 -8.40 9.24
CA GLN A 141 -19.34 -7.56 9.70
C GLN A 141 -19.59 -6.10 9.35
N LEU A 142 -19.73 -5.27 10.38
CA LEU A 142 -19.74 -3.82 10.25
C LEU A 142 -18.29 -3.32 10.08
N ILE A 143 -18.01 -2.60 9.00
CA ILE A 143 -16.68 -2.04 8.76
C ILE A 143 -16.38 -0.96 9.80
N GLN A 144 -15.23 -1.07 10.46
CA GLN A 144 -14.80 -0.14 11.51
C GLN A 144 -13.94 0.97 10.93
N ASN A 145 -14.10 2.19 11.45
CA ASN A 145 -13.33 3.34 10.99
C ASN A 145 -11.89 3.28 11.55
N PRO A 146 -10.85 3.12 10.70
CA PRO A 146 -9.45 3.06 11.13
C PRO A 146 -8.91 4.39 11.69
N LEU A 147 -9.62 5.50 11.47
CA LEU A 147 -9.27 6.84 11.95
C LEU A 147 -10.23 7.33 13.05
N GLY A 148 -11.12 6.47 13.54
CA GLY A 148 -12.08 6.81 14.59
C GLY A 148 -11.45 7.07 15.97
N PRO A 149 -12.25 7.45 16.98
CA PRO A 149 -11.76 7.72 18.34
C PRO A 149 -11.09 6.52 18.99
N VAL A 150 -11.58 5.32 18.67
CA VAL A 150 -10.98 4.04 19.06
C VAL A 150 -10.72 3.26 17.77
N PRO A 151 -9.51 3.39 17.18
CA PRO A 151 -9.16 2.65 15.98
C PRO A 151 -9.15 1.13 16.25
N PRO A 152 -9.61 0.30 15.29
CA PRO A 152 -9.45 -1.15 15.35
C PRO A 152 -7.97 -1.57 15.31
N ASP A 153 -7.69 -2.74 15.88
CA ASP A 153 -6.39 -3.40 15.70
C ASP A 153 -6.16 -3.75 14.22
N PHE A 154 -4.89 -3.83 13.81
CA PHE A 154 -4.53 -4.20 12.44
C PHE A 154 -5.09 -5.55 12.00
N SER A 155 -5.23 -6.52 12.91
CA SER A 155 -5.86 -7.82 12.60
C SER A 155 -7.33 -7.69 12.21
N VAL A 156 -8.04 -6.73 12.80
CA VAL A 156 -9.43 -6.40 12.44
C VAL A 156 -9.44 -5.72 11.07
N MET A 157 -8.56 -4.73 10.83
CA MET A 157 -8.42 -4.10 9.51
C MET A 157 -8.14 -5.14 8.40
N GLN A 158 -7.21 -6.06 8.65
CA GLN A 158 -6.85 -7.14 7.73
C GLN A 158 -8.04 -8.08 7.46
N SER A 159 -8.79 -8.48 8.49
CA SER A 159 -9.96 -9.35 8.32
C SER A 159 -11.11 -8.67 7.59
N GLN A 160 -11.26 -7.35 7.74
CA GLN A 160 -12.26 -6.54 7.03
C GLN A 160 -11.84 -6.15 5.60
N TRP A 161 -10.54 -6.16 5.29
CA TRP A 161 -10.03 -5.81 3.96
C TRP A 161 -10.50 -6.75 2.85
N VAL A 162 -10.40 -8.06 3.09
CA VAL A 162 -10.77 -9.09 2.12
C VAL A 162 -12.27 -9.01 1.72
N PRO A 163 -13.24 -9.02 2.66
CA PRO A 163 -14.65 -8.92 2.29
C PRO A 163 -14.99 -7.59 1.59
N LEU A 164 -14.34 -6.50 1.98
CA LEU A 164 -14.56 -5.18 1.37
C LEU A 164 -14.07 -5.12 -0.07
N THR A 165 -12.88 -5.66 -0.35
CA THR A 165 -12.35 -5.73 -1.72
C THR A 165 -13.16 -6.68 -2.61
N LEU A 166 -13.67 -7.80 -2.06
CA LEU A 166 -14.59 -8.68 -2.77
C LEU A 166 -15.92 -8.00 -3.13
N LEU A 167 -16.50 -7.25 -2.19
CA LEU A 167 -17.69 -6.45 -2.45
C LEU A 167 -17.42 -5.43 -3.56
N HIS A 168 -16.33 -4.67 -3.44
CA HIS A 168 -15.96 -3.63 -4.41
C HIS A 168 -15.75 -4.22 -5.82
N ASN A 169 -15.02 -5.33 -5.95
CA ASN A 169 -14.85 -6.00 -7.23
C ASN A 169 -16.18 -6.53 -7.79
N SER A 170 -17.05 -7.08 -6.94
CA SER A 170 -18.37 -7.58 -7.36
C SER A 170 -19.30 -6.47 -7.85
N LEU A 171 -19.26 -5.29 -7.21
CA LEU A 171 -19.99 -4.10 -7.66
C LEU A 171 -19.50 -3.63 -9.04
N ASN A 172 -18.17 -3.58 -9.24
CA ASN A 172 -17.60 -3.21 -10.55
C ASN A 172 -17.99 -4.20 -11.65
N ARG A 173 -17.88 -5.50 -11.40
CA ARG A 173 -18.26 -6.54 -12.37
C ARG A 173 -19.75 -6.48 -12.72
N SER A 174 -20.61 -6.15 -11.77
CA SER A 174 -22.05 -5.98 -12.00
C SER A 174 -22.38 -4.81 -12.93
N LEU A 175 -21.50 -3.82 -13.01
CA LEU A 175 -21.59 -2.69 -13.95
C LEU A 175 -20.84 -2.94 -15.27
N GLY A 176 -20.29 -4.14 -15.49
CA GLY A 176 -19.53 -4.49 -16.70
C GLY A 176 -18.08 -4.01 -16.70
N HIS A 177 -17.56 -3.55 -15.56
CA HIS A 177 -16.15 -3.21 -15.39
C HIS A 177 -15.34 -4.42 -14.90
N GLY A 178 -14.01 -4.35 -15.07
CA GLY A 178 -13.10 -5.32 -14.45
C GLY A 178 -12.98 -5.12 -12.94
N ASP A 179 -12.20 -5.97 -12.29
CA ASP A 179 -11.90 -5.81 -10.86
C ASP A 179 -11.19 -4.48 -10.60
N ALA A 180 -11.76 -3.65 -9.73
CA ALA A 180 -11.14 -2.39 -9.32
C ALA A 180 -9.93 -2.59 -8.42
N TYR A 181 -9.89 -3.72 -7.70
CA TYR A 181 -8.79 -4.14 -6.87
C TYR A 181 -8.40 -5.60 -7.23
N PRO A 182 -7.60 -5.82 -8.28
CA PRO A 182 -7.22 -7.17 -8.75
C PRO A 182 -6.04 -7.78 -7.97
N PHE A 183 -5.77 -7.31 -6.75
CA PHE A 183 -4.58 -7.70 -5.98
C PHE A 183 -4.91 -8.75 -4.92
N ALA A 184 -4.00 -9.71 -4.75
CA ALA A 184 -3.99 -10.63 -3.61
C ALA A 184 -2.75 -10.35 -2.77
N ILE A 185 -2.95 -9.97 -1.51
CA ILE A 185 -1.85 -9.65 -0.60
C ILE A 185 -1.33 -10.94 0.03
N SER A 186 -0.04 -11.21 -0.14
CA SER A 186 0.64 -12.37 0.45
C SER A 186 0.89 -12.21 1.95
N GLY A 187 1.15 -13.32 2.65
CA GLY A 187 1.50 -13.30 4.07
C GLY A 187 2.66 -12.34 4.39
N PRO A 188 3.81 -12.43 3.70
CA PRO A 188 4.92 -11.50 3.93
C PRO A 188 4.57 -10.03 3.63
N ALA A 189 3.74 -9.76 2.63
CA ALA A 189 3.27 -8.40 2.37
C ALA A 189 2.34 -7.88 3.48
N TRP A 190 1.52 -8.74 4.09
CA TRP A 190 0.76 -8.39 5.28
C TRP A 190 1.64 -8.05 6.49
N ASP A 191 2.75 -8.75 6.67
CA ASP A 191 3.71 -8.45 7.75
C ASP A 191 4.35 -7.06 7.57
N LYS A 192 4.67 -6.70 6.32
CA LYS A 192 5.16 -5.36 5.97
C LYS A 192 4.09 -4.28 6.21
N LEU A 193 2.84 -4.52 5.82
CA LEU A 193 1.72 -3.59 6.08
C LEU A 193 1.47 -3.41 7.58
N ARG A 194 1.57 -4.50 8.36
CA ARG A 194 1.48 -4.45 9.82
C ARG A 194 2.58 -3.60 10.42
N PHE A 195 3.82 -3.74 9.92
CA PHE A 195 4.93 -2.91 10.37
C PHE A 195 4.68 -1.41 10.11
N VAL A 196 4.21 -1.04 8.92
CA VAL A 196 3.81 0.35 8.63
C VAL A 196 2.76 0.85 9.63
N HIS A 197 1.72 0.07 9.88
CA HIS A 197 0.67 0.40 10.85
C HIS A 197 1.23 0.64 12.25
N GLU A 198 2.05 -0.28 12.76
CA GLU A 198 2.63 -0.20 14.10
C GLU A 198 3.58 0.98 14.26
N THR A 199 4.39 1.29 13.24
CA THR A 199 5.25 2.48 13.23
C THR A 199 4.40 3.75 13.35
N ILE A 200 3.35 3.90 12.53
CA ILE A 200 2.46 5.07 12.60
C ILE A 200 1.76 5.16 13.95
N SER A 201 1.19 4.06 14.45
CA SER A 201 0.46 4.01 15.71
C SER A 201 1.36 4.35 16.92
N SER A 202 2.61 3.90 16.91
CA SER A 202 3.58 4.25 17.97
C SER A 202 3.95 5.73 17.96
N TYR A 203 4.12 6.33 16.79
CA TYR A 203 4.36 7.78 16.69
C TYR A 203 3.16 8.60 17.15
N ARG A 204 1.92 8.19 16.82
CA ARG A 204 0.69 8.87 17.28
C ARG A 204 0.58 8.86 18.80
N SER A 205 0.87 7.73 19.46
CA SER A 205 0.80 7.62 20.91
C SER A 205 1.86 8.49 21.60
N ARG A 206 3.10 8.52 21.07
CA ARG A 206 4.18 9.41 21.55
C ARG A 206 3.78 10.88 21.44
N ALA A 207 3.23 11.31 20.31
CA ALA A 207 2.77 12.69 20.12
C ALA A 207 1.67 13.09 21.14
N THR A 208 0.71 12.20 21.41
CA THR A 208 -0.31 12.45 22.43
C THR A 208 0.23 12.51 23.86
N SER A 209 1.34 11.81 24.15
CA SER A 209 1.98 11.82 25.46
C SER A 209 2.85 13.05 25.72
N GLN A 210 3.45 13.64 24.69
CA GLN A 210 4.29 14.85 24.79
C GLN A 210 3.50 16.16 24.73
N GLY A 211 2.26 16.12 24.23
CA GLY A 211 1.34 17.27 24.19
C GLY A 211 0.46 17.44 25.43
N ARG A 212 0.74 16.73 26.53
CA ARG A 212 0.05 16.84 27.82
C ARG A 212 0.97 17.38 28.91
#